data_AF-A0A951XC67-F1
#
_entry.id   AF-A0A951XC67-F1
#
_cell.length_a   1.000
_cell.length_b   1.000
_cell.length_c   1.000
_cell.angle_alpha   90.00
_cell.angle_beta   90.00
_cell.angle_gamma   90.00
#
_symmetry.space_group_name_H-M   'P 1'
#
loop_
_entity.id
_entity.type
_entity.pdbx_description
1 polymer ?
#
loop_
_entity_poly.entity_id
_entity_poly.type
_entity_poly.pdbx_seq_one_letter_code
_entity_poly.pdbx_strand_id
1 'polypeptide(L)'
;MSDNHNTRRNFIRNSLLGAFSLGAVPDFLFAEHYLPLHEKKLSPGVMKDDGEPVRVAFVCHKYFILSHADVIGTKLFTGFPTDDGMLKPAIKVVSMHIAQVKDNDIGVRIAEMNKVPLYPTVAEALTLGGEKLAVDGVIYVGEHGDYPYNRLGQKLYPRLNFLEQIFRVFDASGRSVPLFTDKALSYSWLDSMWIYNRAKELNVTMMAGSSAPYWWRNPILEHPIGTKITEAVAIGYSTLDAYGF
;
A
#
# COMPACT_ATOMS: atom_id res chain seq x y z
N MET A 1 22.65 -27.24 -21.66
CA MET A 1 22.76 -26.97 -20.21
C MET A 1 22.62 -25.48 -20.02
N SER A 2 21.40 -24.99 -20.24
CA SER A 2 20.97 -23.63 -19.94
C SER A 2 19.95 -23.76 -18.81
N ASP A 3 20.02 -22.88 -17.83
CA ASP A 3 18.92 -21.96 -17.51
C ASP A 3 19.30 -21.17 -16.27
N ASN A 4 20.03 -20.11 -16.57
CA ASN A 4 20.40 -19.04 -15.66
C ASN A 4 19.20 -18.07 -15.63
N HIS A 5 18.25 -18.25 -14.72
CA HIS A 5 17.09 -17.36 -14.59
C HIS A 5 17.02 -16.73 -13.20
N ASN A 6 17.58 -15.52 -13.11
CA ASN A 6 17.27 -14.57 -12.06
C ASN A 6 17.04 -13.21 -12.73
N THR A 7 15.78 -12.97 -13.09
CA THR A 7 15.37 -12.07 -14.20
C THR A 7 15.24 -10.59 -13.83
N ARG A 8 15.39 -10.16 -12.57
CA ARG A 8 15.43 -8.73 -12.22
C ARG A 8 16.83 -8.14 -12.03
N ARG A 9 17.81 -8.91 -11.55
CA ARG A 9 19.20 -8.44 -11.38
C ARG A 9 19.90 -8.18 -12.71
N ASN A 10 19.60 -8.96 -13.74
CA ASN A 10 20.20 -8.79 -15.07
C ASN A 10 19.67 -7.55 -15.80
N PHE A 11 18.42 -7.17 -15.60
CA PHE A 11 17.84 -5.96 -16.22
C PHE A 11 18.48 -4.68 -15.67
N ILE A 12 18.65 -4.57 -14.33
CA ILE A 12 19.28 -3.40 -13.69
C ILE A 12 20.79 -3.36 -13.98
N ARG A 13 21.47 -4.51 -14.03
CA ARG A 13 22.88 -4.58 -14.45
C ARG A 13 23.09 -4.10 -15.88
N ASN A 14 22.21 -4.48 -16.81
CA ASN A 14 22.35 -4.09 -18.22
C ASN A 14 21.97 -2.63 -18.50
N SER A 15 21.23 -1.98 -17.60
CA SER A 15 20.92 -0.54 -17.68
C SER A 15 21.99 0.36 -17.04
N LEU A 16 23.00 -0.24 -16.38
CA LEU A 16 24.17 0.46 -15.81
C LEU A 16 25.44 0.35 -16.69
N LEU A 17 25.37 -0.35 -17.83
CA LEU A 17 26.48 -0.47 -18.80
C LEU A 17 26.77 0.83 -19.60
N GLY A 18 26.26 1.97 -19.14
CA GLY A 18 26.62 3.30 -19.63
C GLY A 18 27.73 4.01 -18.82
N ALA A 19 28.26 3.42 -17.75
CA ALA A 19 29.31 4.07 -16.96
C ALA A 19 30.36 3.08 -16.42
N PHE A 20 31.51 3.09 -17.10
CA PHE A 20 32.87 2.77 -16.64
C PHE A 20 33.17 1.49 -15.83
N SER A 21 33.91 0.63 -16.54
CA SER A 21 34.92 -0.34 -16.12
C SER A 21 35.72 -0.04 -14.84
N LEU A 22 35.88 -1.05 -13.97
CA LEU A 22 37.13 -1.71 -13.54
C LEU A 22 37.01 -2.24 -12.09
N GLY A 23 37.59 -3.43 -11.85
CA GLY A 23 38.04 -3.84 -10.51
C GLY A 23 37.59 -5.22 -10.06
N ALA A 24 38.42 -6.22 -10.34
CA ALA A 24 38.25 -7.60 -9.92
C ALA A 24 38.55 -7.81 -8.43
N VAL A 25 37.75 -8.63 -7.75
CA VAL A 25 38.17 -9.49 -6.63
C VAL A 25 37.36 -10.79 -6.67
N PRO A 26 38.00 -11.97 -6.83
CA PRO A 26 37.36 -13.28 -6.68
C PRO A 26 37.43 -13.74 -5.21
N ASP A 27 36.58 -14.71 -4.89
CA ASP A 27 36.50 -15.47 -3.63
C ASP A 27 35.69 -14.83 -2.47
N PHE A 28 34.39 -15.11 -2.48
CA PHE A 28 33.71 -15.58 -1.27
C PHE A 28 32.74 -16.70 -1.65
N LEU A 29 33.19 -17.91 -1.35
CA LEU A 29 32.52 -19.19 -1.57
C LEU A 29 31.37 -19.38 -0.58
N PHE A 30 30.23 -19.76 -1.14
CA PHE A 30 29.14 -20.62 -0.62
C PHE A 30 28.44 -20.31 0.71
N ALA A 31 27.13 -20.07 0.58
CA ALA A 31 26.12 -20.75 1.40
C ALA A 31 24.86 -20.99 0.54
N GLU A 32 24.78 -22.18 -0.07
CA GLU A 32 23.55 -22.71 -0.65
C GLU A 32 22.61 -23.09 0.50
N HIS A 33 21.69 -22.20 0.88
CA HIS A 33 20.45 -22.57 1.57
C HIS A 33 19.31 -21.82 0.88
N TYR A 34 18.98 -22.26 -0.33
CA TYR A 34 17.72 -21.90 -0.96
C TYR A 34 16.61 -22.62 -0.20
N LEU A 35 15.88 -21.89 0.64
CA LEU A 35 14.57 -22.33 1.10
C LEU A 35 13.71 -22.61 -0.15
N PRO A 36 12.97 -23.72 -0.22
CA PRO A 36 12.09 -23.98 -1.33
C PRO A 36 11.09 -22.82 -1.41
N LEU A 37 11.13 -22.07 -2.51
CA LEU A 37 10.04 -21.18 -2.89
C LEU A 37 8.81 -22.08 -3.02
N HIS A 38 7.94 -21.99 -2.03
CA HIS A 38 6.63 -22.62 -2.08
C HIS A 38 5.98 -22.12 -3.38
N GLU A 39 5.75 -23.01 -4.35
CA GLU A 39 4.86 -22.76 -5.47
C GLU A 39 3.47 -22.50 -4.89
N LYS A 40 3.20 -21.27 -4.45
CA LYS A 40 1.86 -20.81 -4.24
C LYS A 40 1.27 -20.70 -5.64
N LYS A 41 0.53 -21.73 -6.05
CA LYS A 41 -0.53 -21.57 -7.05
C LYS A 41 -1.26 -20.29 -6.68
N LEU A 42 -1.11 -19.27 -7.52
CA LEU A 42 -1.81 -18.01 -7.35
C LEU A 42 -3.29 -18.35 -7.24
N SER A 43 -3.86 -18.05 -6.07
CA SER A 43 -5.24 -18.39 -5.79
C SER A 43 -6.14 -17.74 -6.84
N PRO A 44 -7.31 -18.33 -7.16
CA PRO A 44 -8.38 -17.53 -7.75
C PRO A 44 -8.57 -16.25 -6.91
N GLY A 45 -9.11 -15.19 -7.53
CA GLY A 45 -9.38 -13.93 -6.83
C GLY A 45 -10.04 -14.19 -5.47
N VAL A 46 -9.83 -13.29 -4.50
CA VAL A 46 -10.48 -13.45 -3.19
C VAL A 46 -11.99 -13.34 -3.44
N MET A 47 -12.63 -14.50 -3.40
CA MET A 47 -14.07 -14.62 -3.51
C MET A 47 -14.65 -14.68 -2.10
N LYS A 48 -15.85 -14.16 -1.96
CA LYS A 48 -16.70 -14.43 -0.82
C LYS A 48 -17.16 -15.89 -0.86
N ASP A 49 -17.75 -16.34 0.24
CA ASP A 49 -18.34 -17.68 0.35
C ASP A 49 -19.46 -17.94 -0.67
N ASP A 50 -20.11 -16.87 -1.16
CA ASP A 50 -21.15 -16.91 -2.20
C ASP A 50 -20.61 -16.94 -3.65
N GLY A 51 -19.28 -16.92 -3.82
CA GLY A 51 -18.63 -16.94 -5.13
C GLY A 51 -18.55 -15.57 -5.82
N GLU A 52 -18.97 -14.48 -5.17
CA GLU A 52 -18.76 -13.12 -5.71
C GLU A 52 -17.38 -12.57 -5.37
N PRO A 53 -16.79 -11.69 -6.21
CA PRO A 53 -15.52 -11.04 -5.90
C PRO A 53 -15.65 -10.16 -4.65
N VAL A 54 -14.59 -10.11 -3.83
CA VAL A 54 -14.50 -9.12 -2.74
C VAL A 54 -14.52 -7.71 -3.31
N ARG A 55 -15.48 -6.90 -2.87
CA ARG A 55 -15.73 -5.54 -3.35
C ARG A 55 -15.09 -4.54 -2.40
N VAL A 56 -14.25 -3.65 -2.91
CA VAL A 56 -13.56 -2.66 -2.07
C VAL A 56 -13.86 -1.23 -2.49
N ALA A 57 -13.93 -0.33 -1.50
CA ALA A 57 -13.87 1.10 -1.71
C ALA A 57 -12.40 1.56 -1.72
N PHE A 58 -12.03 2.42 -2.68
CA PHE A 58 -10.70 3.03 -2.73
C PHE A 58 -10.78 4.52 -2.42
N VAL A 59 -10.15 4.92 -1.33
CA VAL A 59 -10.19 6.30 -0.81
C VAL A 59 -8.78 6.86 -0.84
N CYS A 60 -8.56 8.01 -1.48
CA CYS A 60 -7.23 8.61 -1.51
C CYS A 60 -7.27 10.15 -1.42
N HIS A 61 -6.17 10.75 -0.98
CA HIS A 61 -6.05 12.20 -0.96
C HIS A 61 -5.86 12.79 -2.36
N LYS A 62 -4.94 12.24 -3.16
CA LYS A 62 -4.59 12.75 -4.50
C LYS A 62 -4.09 11.62 -5.41
N TYR A 63 -4.49 11.64 -6.68
CA TYR A 63 -4.21 10.55 -7.61
C TYR A 63 -3.55 11.06 -8.91
N PHE A 64 -2.23 10.97 -9.00
CA PHE A 64 -1.44 11.37 -10.18
C PHE A 64 -0.38 10.31 -10.50
N ILE A 65 0.24 10.41 -11.67
CA ILE A 65 1.29 9.46 -12.12
C ILE A 65 2.41 9.36 -11.08
N LEU A 66 2.78 8.13 -10.70
CA LEU A 66 3.78 7.80 -9.67
C LEU A 66 3.41 8.22 -8.23
N SER A 67 2.17 8.66 -7.98
CA SER A 67 1.69 8.84 -6.61
C SER A 67 1.47 7.48 -5.94
N HIS A 68 1.39 7.47 -4.61
CA HIS A 68 1.03 6.28 -3.84
C HIS A 68 -0.31 5.68 -4.30
N ALA A 69 -1.26 6.56 -4.63
CA ALA A 69 -2.56 6.13 -5.14
C ALA A 69 -2.44 5.47 -6.52
N ASP A 70 -1.46 5.85 -7.35
CA ASP A 70 -1.19 5.19 -8.63
C ASP A 70 -0.49 3.84 -8.45
N VAL A 71 0.59 3.79 -7.68
CA VAL A 71 1.34 2.53 -7.51
C VAL A 71 0.56 1.45 -6.75
N ILE A 72 -0.44 1.83 -5.96
CA ILE A 72 -1.39 0.91 -5.31
C ILE A 72 -2.66 0.78 -6.15
N GLY A 73 -3.41 1.86 -6.31
CA GLY A 73 -4.76 1.88 -6.90
C GLY A 73 -4.79 1.39 -8.33
N THR A 74 -3.89 1.84 -9.21
CA THR A 74 -3.87 1.43 -10.62
C THR A 74 -3.64 -0.09 -10.74
N LYS A 75 -2.87 -0.68 -9.82
CA LYS A 75 -2.60 -2.13 -9.79
C LYS A 75 -3.81 -2.94 -9.31
N LEU A 76 -4.73 -2.34 -8.57
CA LEU A 76 -6.01 -2.96 -8.20
C LEU A 76 -6.99 -3.03 -9.39
N PHE A 77 -6.81 -2.18 -10.40
CA PHE A 77 -7.59 -2.23 -11.64
C PHE A 77 -6.95 -3.12 -12.70
N THR A 78 -5.65 -2.97 -12.89
CA THR A 78 -4.92 -3.55 -14.04
C THR A 78 -4.15 -4.81 -13.72
N GLY A 79 -3.89 -5.07 -12.43
CA GLY A 79 -2.94 -6.07 -11.98
C GLY A 79 -1.51 -5.55 -12.01
N PHE A 80 -0.53 -6.42 -11.77
CA PHE A 80 0.89 -6.06 -11.85
C PHE A 80 1.75 -7.24 -12.33
N PRO A 81 2.87 -6.96 -13.01
CA PRO A 81 3.79 -8.00 -13.46
C PRO A 81 4.54 -8.60 -12.26
N THR A 82 4.72 -9.91 -12.31
CA THR A 82 5.50 -10.75 -11.40
C THR A 82 6.48 -11.60 -12.21
N ASP A 83 7.39 -12.28 -11.54
CA ASP A 83 8.33 -13.19 -12.22
C ASP A 83 7.59 -14.35 -12.92
N ASP A 84 6.40 -14.73 -12.42
CA ASP A 84 5.51 -15.74 -12.99
C ASP A 84 4.52 -15.17 -14.03
N GLY A 85 4.70 -13.92 -14.45
CA GLY A 85 3.84 -13.23 -15.42
C GLY A 85 2.88 -12.22 -14.78
N MET A 86 1.80 -11.88 -15.49
CA MET A 86 0.89 -10.83 -15.05
C MET A 86 -0.08 -11.32 -13.97
N LEU A 87 0.05 -10.82 -12.75
CA LEU A 87 -0.88 -11.09 -11.67
C LEU A 87 -2.11 -10.20 -11.81
N LYS A 88 -3.27 -10.81 -12.04
CA LYS A 88 -4.56 -10.11 -12.10
C LYS A 88 -5.01 -9.68 -10.68
N PRO A 89 -5.77 -8.59 -10.56
CA PRO A 89 -6.35 -8.21 -9.27
C PRO A 89 -7.24 -9.31 -8.71
N ALA A 90 -7.07 -9.58 -7.42
CA ALA A 90 -7.88 -10.57 -6.70
C ALA A 90 -9.16 -9.98 -6.08
N ILE A 91 -9.36 -8.66 -6.20
CA ILE A 91 -10.50 -7.92 -5.65
C ILE A 91 -11.07 -7.00 -6.72
N LYS A 92 -12.28 -6.48 -6.50
CA LYS A 92 -12.94 -5.53 -7.38
C LYS A 92 -13.12 -4.18 -6.68
N VAL A 93 -12.52 -3.13 -7.22
CA VAL A 93 -12.82 -1.76 -6.77
C VAL A 93 -14.22 -1.40 -7.29
N VAL A 94 -15.14 -1.02 -6.39
CA VAL A 94 -16.54 -0.72 -6.73
C VAL A 94 -16.94 0.72 -6.50
N SER A 95 -16.11 1.48 -5.81
CA SER A 95 -16.30 2.91 -5.58
C SER A 95 -14.98 3.59 -5.27
N MET A 96 -14.93 4.89 -5.56
CA MET A 96 -13.77 5.72 -5.28
C MET A 96 -14.15 7.04 -4.61
N HIS A 97 -13.24 7.55 -3.78
CA HIS A 97 -13.24 8.93 -3.33
C HIS A 97 -11.83 9.52 -3.48
N ILE A 98 -11.73 10.68 -4.14
CA ILE A 98 -10.48 11.42 -4.32
C ILE A 98 -10.66 12.80 -3.68
N ALA A 99 -9.92 13.08 -2.61
CA ALA A 99 -10.11 14.30 -1.84
C ALA A 99 -9.70 15.57 -2.61
N GLN A 100 -8.65 15.47 -3.43
CA GLN A 100 -8.09 16.58 -4.19
C GLN A 100 -7.89 16.17 -5.65
N VAL A 101 -8.88 16.46 -6.49
CA VAL A 101 -8.73 16.37 -7.95
C VAL A 101 -8.10 17.67 -8.44
N LYS A 102 -6.95 17.57 -9.11
CA LYS A 102 -6.19 18.70 -9.66
C LYS A 102 -5.84 18.43 -11.13
N ASP A 103 -5.22 19.40 -11.80
CA ASP A 103 -4.91 19.34 -13.23
C ASP A 103 -4.10 18.10 -13.66
N ASN A 104 -3.29 17.55 -12.76
CA ASN A 104 -2.48 16.35 -13.00
C ASN A 104 -3.14 15.03 -12.55
N ASP A 105 -4.43 15.06 -12.23
CA ASP A 105 -5.18 13.89 -11.81
C ASP A 105 -5.28 12.84 -12.94
N ILE A 106 -5.12 11.58 -12.57
CA ILE A 106 -5.41 10.43 -13.45
C ILE A 106 -6.53 9.55 -12.91
N GLY A 107 -6.90 9.73 -11.63
CA GLY A 107 -7.84 8.86 -10.92
C GLY A 107 -9.26 8.94 -11.48
N VAL A 108 -9.72 10.12 -11.89
CA VAL A 108 -11.05 10.31 -12.49
C VAL A 108 -11.18 9.50 -13.78
N ARG A 109 -10.18 9.62 -14.67
CA ARG A 109 -10.16 8.88 -15.94
C ARG A 109 -10.05 7.36 -15.71
N ILE A 110 -9.24 6.92 -14.74
CA ILE A 110 -9.12 5.49 -14.40
C ILE A 110 -10.46 4.95 -13.90
N ALA A 111 -11.16 5.69 -13.04
CA ALA A 111 -12.47 5.28 -12.54
C ALA A 111 -13.49 5.17 -13.69
N GLU A 112 -13.54 6.16 -14.59
CA GLU A 112 -14.42 6.16 -15.77
C GLU A 112 -14.14 4.95 -16.68
N MET A 113 -12.86 4.70 -17.01
CA MET A 113 -12.45 3.55 -17.83
C MET A 113 -12.88 2.21 -17.22
N ASN A 114 -12.94 2.11 -15.90
CA ASN A 114 -13.31 0.90 -15.17
C ASN A 114 -14.79 0.88 -14.72
N LYS A 115 -15.59 1.88 -15.12
CA LYS A 115 -17.00 2.05 -14.72
C LYS A 115 -17.18 2.05 -13.20
N VAL A 116 -16.24 2.67 -12.49
CA VAL A 116 -16.29 2.84 -11.03
C VAL A 116 -16.80 4.25 -10.70
N PRO A 117 -17.88 4.38 -9.92
CA PRO A 117 -18.38 5.68 -9.50
C PRO A 117 -17.39 6.37 -8.55
N LEU A 118 -17.16 7.67 -8.79
CA LEU A 118 -16.58 8.57 -7.79
C LEU A 118 -17.67 9.19 -6.95
N TYR A 119 -17.46 9.21 -5.64
CA TYR A 119 -18.34 9.87 -4.69
C TYR A 119 -17.67 11.10 -4.06
N PRO A 120 -18.44 12.16 -3.77
CA PRO A 120 -17.89 13.38 -3.21
C PRO A 120 -17.48 13.23 -1.74
N THR A 121 -17.97 12.21 -1.04
CA THR A 121 -17.59 11.93 0.35
C THR A 121 -17.09 10.50 0.55
N VAL A 122 -16.27 10.31 1.60
CA VAL A 122 -15.84 8.99 2.06
C VAL A 122 -17.05 8.13 2.43
N ALA A 123 -18.04 8.70 3.10
CA ALA A 123 -19.25 7.98 3.52
C ALA A 123 -19.98 7.39 2.32
N GLU A 124 -20.29 8.19 1.31
CA GLU A 124 -20.99 7.72 0.12
C GLU A 124 -20.17 6.70 -0.68
N ALA A 125 -18.84 6.82 -0.73
CA ALA A 125 -18.00 5.80 -1.35
C ALA A 125 -18.13 4.45 -0.63
N LEU A 126 -18.19 4.44 0.70
CA LEU A 126 -18.34 3.22 1.49
C LEU A 126 -19.76 2.64 1.45
N THR A 127 -20.78 3.49 1.28
CA THR A 127 -22.20 3.07 1.24
C THR A 127 -22.77 2.91 -0.17
N LEU A 128 -21.98 3.23 -1.21
CA LEU A 128 -22.43 3.33 -2.60
C LEU A 128 -23.62 4.29 -2.78
N GLY A 129 -23.64 5.37 -1.99
CA GLY A 129 -24.73 6.36 -1.96
C GLY A 129 -25.96 5.93 -1.13
N GLY A 130 -25.93 4.74 -0.50
CA GLY A 130 -26.95 4.28 0.42
C GLY A 130 -26.70 4.72 1.88
N GLU A 131 -27.47 4.13 2.79
CA GLU A 131 -27.41 4.46 4.23
C GLU A 131 -26.41 3.60 5.03
N LYS A 132 -26.04 2.43 4.51
CA LYS A 132 -25.22 1.44 5.22
C LYS A 132 -24.00 1.02 4.40
N LEU A 133 -22.96 0.56 5.08
CA LEU A 133 -21.74 0.02 4.50
C LEU A 133 -22.06 -1.06 3.46
N ALA A 134 -21.64 -0.82 2.21
CA ALA A 134 -21.99 -1.64 1.05
C ALA A 134 -20.77 -2.32 0.38
N VAL A 135 -19.60 -2.22 1.00
CA VAL A 135 -18.33 -2.82 0.54
C VAL A 135 -17.82 -3.86 1.54
N ASP A 136 -16.91 -4.72 1.10
CA ASP A 136 -16.30 -5.81 1.87
C ASP A 136 -14.91 -5.47 2.41
N GLY A 137 -14.35 -4.35 1.97
CA GLY A 137 -13.07 -3.84 2.43
C GLY A 137 -12.85 -2.39 2.01
N VAL A 138 -11.92 -1.72 2.68
CA VAL A 138 -11.55 -0.34 2.38
C VAL A 138 -10.04 -0.26 2.19
N ILE A 139 -9.62 0.41 1.12
CA ILE A 139 -8.22 0.71 0.83
C ILE A 139 -8.07 2.23 0.88
N TYR A 140 -7.36 2.71 1.89
CA TYR A 140 -7.14 4.12 2.14
C TYR A 140 -5.67 4.50 1.87
N VAL A 141 -5.48 5.46 0.97
CA VAL A 141 -4.16 6.04 0.64
C VAL A 141 -4.12 7.49 1.09
N GLY A 142 -3.65 7.67 2.33
CA GLY A 142 -3.54 8.97 3.00
C GLY A 142 -2.23 9.72 2.72
N GLU A 143 -1.80 9.74 1.46
CA GLU A 143 -0.52 10.32 1.01
C GLU A 143 -0.69 11.35 -0.10
N HIS A 144 0.31 12.22 -0.23
CA HIS A 144 0.30 13.39 -1.13
C HIS A 144 -0.88 14.35 -0.84
N GLY A 145 -1.16 15.24 -1.79
CA GLY A 145 -2.10 16.35 -1.59
C GLY A 145 -1.42 17.61 -1.07
N ASP A 146 -2.18 18.68 -1.03
CA ASP A 146 -1.74 19.99 -0.57
C ASP A 146 -2.24 20.18 0.87
N TYR A 147 -1.33 19.94 1.81
CA TYR A 147 -1.56 19.98 3.25
C TYR A 147 -0.44 20.77 3.94
N PRO A 148 -0.72 21.47 5.05
CA PRO A 148 0.27 22.28 5.74
C PRO A 148 1.36 21.42 6.38
N TYR A 149 2.47 22.05 6.74
CA TYR A 149 3.53 21.45 7.55
C TYR A 149 3.50 22.05 8.96
N ASN A 150 3.89 21.26 9.96
CA ASN A 150 4.14 21.79 11.30
C ASN A 150 5.59 22.31 11.44
N ARG A 151 5.91 22.86 12.62
CA ARG A 151 7.25 23.36 12.97
C ARG A 151 8.37 22.32 12.91
N LEU A 152 8.03 21.03 12.91
CA LEU A 152 8.99 19.91 12.81
C LEU A 152 9.22 19.47 11.36
N GLY A 153 8.58 20.14 10.39
CA GLY A 153 8.67 19.79 8.98
C GLY A 153 7.83 18.55 8.60
N GLN A 154 6.92 18.11 9.47
CA GLN A 154 6.02 17.00 9.17
C GLN A 154 4.83 17.50 8.38
N LYS A 155 4.43 16.75 7.36
CA LYS A 155 3.23 17.09 6.59
C LYS A 155 1.98 16.65 7.34
N LEU A 156 1.06 17.57 7.55
CA LEU A 156 -0.16 17.38 8.34
C LEU A 156 -1.25 16.71 7.50
N TYR A 157 -0.96 15.49 7.07
CA TYR A 157 -1.94 14.64 6.40
C TYR A 157 -3.13 14.39 7.33
N PRO A 158 -4.37 14.63 6.87
CA PRO A 158 -5.58 14.51 7.70
C PRO A 158 -6.03 13.06 7.90
N ARG A 159 -5.09 12.13 8.16
CA ARG A 159 -5.37 10.69 8.24
C ARG A 159 -6.37 10.35 9.33
N LEU A 160 -6.28 11.02 10.48
CA LEU A 160 -7.28 10.92 11.54
C LEU A 160 -8.68 11.24 11.02
N ASN A 161 -8.86 12.36 10.30
CA ASN A 161 -10.18 12.77 9.81
C ASN A 161 -10.78 11.80 8.79
N PHE A 162 -9.96 11.20 7.92
CA PHE A 162 -10.43 10.20 6.95
C PHE A 162 -10.74 8.86 7.62
N LEU A 163 -9.87 8.40 8.52
CA LEU A 163 -10.08 7.16 9.27
C LEU A 163 -11.27 7.27 10.23
N GLU A 164 -11.47 8.42 10.87
CA GLU A 164 -12.67 8.71 11.67
C GLU A 164 -13.93 8.60 10.82
N GLN A 165 -13.96 9.17 9.61
CA GLN A 165 -15.11 9.06 8.70
C GLN A 165 -15.40 7.61 8.33
N ILE A 166 -14.36 6.81 8.04
CA ILE A 166 -14.50 5.37 7.79
C ILE A 166 -15.11 4.67 9.01
N PHE A 167 -14.57 4.92 10.21
CA PHE A 167 -15.06 4.33 11.46
C PHE A 167 -16.49 4.75 11.80
N ARG A 168 -16.90 5.98 11.48
CA ARG A 168 -18.29 6.44 11.62
C ARG A 168 -19.24 5.62 10.76
N VAL A 169 -18.87 5.29 9.52
CA VAL A 169 -19.69 4.43 8.65
C VAL A 169 -19.79 3.02 9.22
N PHE A 170 -18.68 2.46 9.72
CA PHE A 170 -18.66 1.13 10.33
C PHE A 170 -19.59 1.05 11.55
N ASP A 171 -19.46 2.04 12.44
CA ASP A 171 -20.27 2.15 13.66
C ASP A 171 -21.76 2.31 13.32
N ALA A 172 -22.10 3.25 12.43
CA ALA A 172 -23.49 3.48 12.00
C ALA A 172 -24.10 2.27 11.28
N SER A 173 -23.28 1.45 10.62
CA SER A 173 -23.72 0.22 9.95
C SER A 173 -23.79 -0.99 10.88
N GLY A 174 -23.30 -0.87 12.13
CA GLY A 174 -23.16 -1.97 13.06
C GLY A 174 -22.21 -3.08 12.59
N ARG A 175 -21.31 -2.77 11.65
CA ARG A 175 -20.38 -3.74 11.04
C ARG A 175 -19.11 -3.05 10.55
N SER A 176 -17.97 -3.67 10.85
CA SER A 176 -16.67 -3.31 10.30
C SER A 176 -16.24 -4.27 9.20
N VAL A 177 -15.37 -3.78 8.31
CA VAL A 177 -14.69 -4.59 7.28
C VAL A 177 -13.18 -4.40 7.37
N PRO A 178 -12.37 -5.29 6.77
CA PRO A 178 -10.95 -5.09 6.66
C PRO A 178 -10.58 -3.73 6.07
N LEU A 179 -9.62 -3.05 6.70
CA LEU A 179 -9.15 -1.73 6.32
C LEU A 179 -7.64 -1.76 6.11
N PHE A 180 -7.20 -1.45 4.90
CA PHE A 180 -5.81 -1.14 4.61
C PHE A 180 -5.62 0.39 4.64
N THR A 181 -4.63 0.86 5.40
CA THR A 181 -4.16 2.25 5.38
C THR A 181 -2.69 2.30 4.97
N ASP A 182 -2.42 3.05 3.91
CA ASP A 182 -1.05 3.30 3.46
C ASP A 182 -0.27 4.11 4.51
N LYS A 183 0.98 3.71 4.77
CA LYS A 183 1.92 4.35 5.72
C LYS A 183 1.44 4.35 7.19
N ALA A 184 1.99 5.28 7.99
CA ALA A 184 1.69 5.43 9.40
C ALA A 184 0.28 6.00 9.63
N LEU A 185 -0.33 5.67 10.78
CA LEU A 185 -1.70 6.06 11.11
C LEU A 185 -1.91 7.58 11.18
N SER A 186 -0.98 8.31 11.82
CA SER A 186 -0.96 9.77 11.85
C SER A 186 0.46 10.26 12.13
N TYR A 187 0.72 11.55 11.87
CA TYR A 187 1.94 12.23 12.31
C TYR A 187 1.97 12.45 13.83
N SER A 188 0.80 12.38 14.49
CA SER A 188 0.60 12.56 15.94
C SER A 188 0.45 11.20 16.64
N TRP A 189 1.18 11.02 17.75
CA TRP A 189 1.03 9.84 18.60
C TRP A 189 -0.37 9.72 19.19
N LEU A 190 -0.93 10.84 19.68
CA LEU A 190 -2.27 10.85 20.27
C LEU A 190 -3.33 10.45 19.25
N ASP A 191 -3.22 10.96 18.02
CA ASP A 191 -4.13 10.62 16.93
C ASP A 191 -3.96 9.16 16.53
N SER A 192 -2.73 8.67 16.43
CA SER A 192 -2.44 7.27 16.12
C SER A 192 -3.01 6.32 17.18
N MET A 193 -2.90 6.70 18.46
CA MET A 193 -3.47 5.94 19.58
C MET A 193 -5.00 5.98 19.54
N TRP A 194 -5.60 7.12 19.22
CA TRP A 194 -7.05 7.22 19.03
C TRP A 194 -7.52 6.29 17.90
N ILE A 195 -6.86 6.33 16.74
CA ILE A 195 -7.18 5.46 15.60
C ILE A 195 -7.10 3.99 16.00
N TYR A 196 -6.03 3.60 16.70
CA TYR A 196 -5.83 2.24 17.16
C TYR A 196 -6.92 1.78 18.14
N ASN A 197 -7.22 2.59 19.16
CA ASN A 197 -8.24 2.27 20.15
C ASN A 197 -9.62 2.18 19.50
N ARG A 198 -9.95 3.11 18.60
CA ARG A 198 -11.22 3.08 17.89
C ARG A 198 -11.34 1.88 16.96
N ALA A 199 -10.28 1.51 16.25
CA ALA A 199 -10.25 0.29 15.44
C ALA A 199 -10.48 -0.97 16.30
N LYS A 200 -9.91 -1.02 17.51
CA LYS A 200 -10.16 -2.11 18.47
C LYS A 200 -11.61 -2.15 18.94
N GLU A 201 -12.17 -1.02 19.37
CA GLU A 201 -13.57 -0.92 19.81
C GLU A 201 -14.55 -1.44 18.73
N LEU A 202 -14.27 -1.10 17.47
CA LEU A 202 -15.09 -1.48 16.33
C LEU A 202 -14.73 -2.85 15.73
N ASN A 203 -13.78 -3.58 16.32
CA ASN A 203 -13.28 -4.87 15.80
C ASN A 203 -12.82 -4.80 14.32
N VAL A 204 -12.15 -3.71 13.93
CA VAL A 204 -11.64 -3.53 12.58
C VAL A 204 -10.39 -4.40 12.38
N THR A 205 -10.41 -5.27 11.38
CA THR A 205 -9.19 -5.93 10.91
C THR A 205 -8.37 -4.93 10.11
N MET A 206 -7.42 -4.26 10.78
CA MET A 206 -6.67 -3.17 10.18
C MET A 206 -5.24 -3.59 9.82
N MET A 207 -4.83 -3.26 8.59
CA MET A 207 -3.45 -3.32 8.14
C MET A 207 -2.98 -1.88 7.88
N ALA A 208 -1.97 -1.44 8.61
CA ALA A 208 -1.23 -0.22 8.30
C ALA A 208 0.17 -0.61 7.87
N GLY A 209 0.71 -0.01 6.81
CA GLY A 209 2.04 -0.44 6.39
C GLY A 209 2.69 0.34 5.27
N SER A 210 4.01 0.26 5.29
CA SER A 210 4.89 0.60 4.18
C SER A 210 5.09 -0.64 3.30
N SER A 211 5.49 -0.45 2.05
CA SER A 211 6.02 -1.54 1.21
C SER A 211 7.46 -1.93 1.60
N ALA A 212 8.14 -1.10 2.39
CA ALA A 212 9.54 -1.30 2.80
C ALA A 212 9.81 -2.64 3.51
N PRO A 213 8.93 -3.20 4.37
CA PRO A 213 9.13 -4.53 4.96
C PRO A 213 9.23 -5.66 3.92
N TYR A 214 8.76 -5.44 2.69
CA TYR A 214 8.84 -6.40 1.59
C TYR A 214 10.05 -6.18 0.66
N TRP A 215 10.93 -5.22 0.97
CA TRP A 215 12.14 -5.01 0.19
C TRP A 215 13.14 -6.13 0.38
N TRP A 216 13.98 -6.33 -0.64
CA TRP A 216 15.11 -7.24 -0.53
C TRP A 216 16.10 -6.74 0.52
N ARG A 217 16.43 -7.62 1.45
CA ARG A 217 17.44 -7.38 2.48
C ARG A 217 18.75 -8.04 2.07
N ASN A 218 19.87 -7.37 2.35
CA ASN A 218 21.20 -7.95 2.20
C ASN A 218 22.11 -7.47 3.36
N PRO A 219 22.48 -8.34 4.31
CA PRO A 219 22.04 -9.74 4.43
C PRO A 219 20.55 -9.86 4.77
N ILE A 220 19.94 -11.03 4.51
CA ILE A 220 18.61 -11.35 5.03
C ILE A 220 18.76 -11.55 6.55
N LEU A 221 18.60 -10.46 7.31
CA LEU A 221 18.75 -10.45 8.76
C LEU A 221 17.40 -10.26 9.44
N GLU A 222 16.96 -11.25 10.19
CA GLU A 222 15.75 -11.20 11.01
C GLU A 222 16.13 -11.48 12.47
N HIS A 223 15.81 -10.53 13.36
CA HIS A 223 16.10 -10.68 14.78
C HIS A 223 14.97 -11.45 15.47
N PRO A 224 15.25 -12.35 16.42
CA PRO A 224 14.23 -12.96 17.26
C PRO A 224 13.36 -11.89 17.95
N ILE A 225 12.06 -12.16 18.11
CA ILE A 225 11.15 -11.27 18.83
C ILE A 225 11.68 -11.06 20.26
N GLY A 226 11.74 -9.80 20.70
CA GLY A 226 12.30 -9.41 21.99
C GLY A 226 13.80 -9.13 21.99
N THR A 227 14.50 -9.32 20.86
CA THR A 227 15.90 -8.89 20.71
C THR A 227 16.00 -7.38 20.94
N LYS A 228 16.87 -6.98 21.86
CA LYS A 228 17.11 -5.57 22.14
C LYS A 228 18.00 -4.97 21.06
N ILE A 229 17.42 -4.11 20.22
CA ILE A 229 18.17 -3.29 19.26
C ILE A 229 18.67 -2.04 20.01
N THR A 230 19.98 -1.83 20.03
CA THR A 230 20.58 -0.66 20.70
C THR A 230 20.68 0.55 19.78
N GLU A 231 20.95 0.32 18.50
CA GLU A 231 21.19 1.36 17.50
C GLU A 231 20.68 0.88 16.13
N ALA A 232 20.24 1.83 15.30
CA ALA A 232 19.87 1.61 13.91
C ALA A 232 20.28 2.84 13.10
N VAL A 233 20.76 2.63 11.87
CA VAL A 233 21.12 3.71 10.93
C VAL A 233 20.29 3.56 9.68
N ALA A 234 19.62 4.64 9.28
CA ALA A 234 18.88 4.73 8.03
C ALA A 234 19.48 5.86 7.17
N ILE A 235 19.65 5.59 5.88
CA ILE A 235 20.10 6.57 4.89
C ILE A 235 18.98 6.75 3.88
N GLY A 236 18.41 7.95 3.83
CA GLY A 236 17.37 8.34 2.89
C GLY A 236 17.81 9.55 2.06
N TYR A 237 17.14 9.79 0.94
CA TYR A 237 17.43 10.92 0.05
C TYR A 237 16.55 12.15 0.33
N SER A 238 15.62 12.06 1.29
CA SER A 238 14.67 13.13 1.59
C SER A 238 14.48 13.31 3.10
N THR A 239 13.44 14.04 3.50
CA THR A 239 13.22 14.49 4.88
C THR A 239 13.02 13.33 5.85
N LEU A 240 13.28 13.60 7.13
CA LEU A 240 13.04 12.65 8.22
C LEU A 240 11.58 12.19 8.28
N ASP A 241 10.61 13.06 8.00
CA ASP A 241 9.19 12.66 7.96
C ASP A 241 8.89 11.65 6.83
N ALA A 242 9.59 11.77 5.69
CA ALA A 242 9.39 10.90 4.53
C ALA A 242 10.21 9.60 4.58
N TYR A 243 11.33 9.57 5.30
CA TYR A 243 12.31 8.46 5.28
C TYR A 243 12.86 8.00 6.64
N GLY A 244 12.51 8.66 7.74
CA GLY A 244 13.10 8.45 9.06
C GLY A 244 12.37 7.47 9.98
N PHE A 245 11.49 6.63 9.43
CA PHE A 245 10.64 5.69 10.18
C PHE A 245 11.44 4.72 11.05
#